data_AF-A0A428YRL1-F1
#
_entry.id   AF-A0A428YRL1-F1
#
_cell.length_a   1.000
_cell.length_b   1.000
_cell.length_c   1.000
_cell.angle_alpha   90.00
_cell.angle_beta   90.00
_cell.angle_gamma   90.00
#
_symmetry.space_group_name_H-M   'P 1'
#
loop_
_entity.id
_entity.type
_entity.pdbx_description
1 polymer ?
#
loop_
_entity_poly.entity_id
_entity_poly.type
_entity_poly.pdbx_seq_one_letter_code
_entity_poly.pdbx_strand_id
1 'polypeptide(L)'
;MEDEAAETATCALDGCDNPLPPPARDERGRLKGGKPTRYCGKAHADEASRRRRALESVGVDEPLHVLRELGGQTRDAMDAAMAELAEIRRRWDELDAGAVARSAKDKAETAEALLKVEQARRELDDAVRVRAEALSAAAKDQQRRKAAEEAAEQAIHEAEQVKKAAWAQTAEHERARGQAETRAAAAEQAQLDAVTRLEATRRELRELTERHQETQQELTQALSVADRAEAAKTLAEAKITSAEERARLAGEAARLAELSAQRALEDLAQARKETEAARNAQASSATESAQALARYNTAAQQLAGHEVTIRELTRQLHDARERERVLLQNVVAHGKQVESG
;
A
#
# COMPACT_ATOMS: atom_id res chain seq x y z
N MET A 1 80.21 110.92 161.95
CA MET A 1 78.99 110.77 162.76
C MET A 1 77.94 110.23 161.80
N GLU A 2 77.33 109.08 161.95
CA GLU A 2 77.38 107.94 162.88
C GLU A 2 76.26 107.01 162.37
N ASP A 3 76.50 105.70 162.44
CA ASP A 3 75.57 104.56 162.42
C ASP A 3 74.70 104.17 161.20
N GLU A 4 75.08 102.99 160.67
CA GLU A 4 74.23 101.96 160.07
C GLU A 4 73.06 101.58 161.00
N ALA A 5 71.82 101.62 160.52
CA ALA A 5 70.67 100.97 161.18
C ALA A 5 70.31 99.68 160.43
N ALA A 6 70.66 98.54 161.04
CA ALA A 6 70.53 97.20 160.49
C ALA A 6 69.07 96.70 160.38
N GLU A 7 68.73 96.13 159.22
CA GLU A 7 67.51 95.36 158.95
C GLU A 7 67.36 94.19 159.94
N THR A 8 66.27 94.17 160.73
CA THR A 8 65.93 93.07 161.64
C THR A 8 65.43 91.85 160.86
N ALA A 9 66.35 90.97 160.44
CA ALA A 9 66.04 89.70 159.77
C ALA A 9 65.41 88.66 160.74
N THR A 10 64.40 87.92 160.27
CA THR A 10 63.61 86.92 161.02
C THR A 10 64.02 85.46 160.71
N CYS A 11 63.55 84.52 161.53
CA CYS A 11 63.91 83.09 161.46
C CYS A 11 63.35 82.36 160.22
N ALA A 12 64.18 81.60 159.50
CA ALA A 12 63.80 80.85 158.29
C ALA A 12 63.02 79.54 158.52
N LEU A 13 62.42 79.33 159.70
CA LEU A 13 61.55 78.18 159.98
C LEU A 13 60.10 78.63 159.76
N ASP A 14 59.36 77.99 158.85
CA ASP A 14 57.97 78.33 158.56
C ASP A 14 57.12 78.41 159.84
N GLY A 15 56.65 79.62 160.14
CA GLY A 15 55.84 79.95 161.32
C GLY A 15 56.58 80.61 162.49
N CYS A 16 57.84 81.03 162.34
CA CYS A 16 58.58 81.73 163.40
C CYS A 16 59.00 83.17 163.02
N ASP A 17 58.43 84.16 163.72
CA ASP A 17 58.71 85.59 163.49
C ASP A 17 59.77 86.19 164.43
N ASN A 18 60.49 85.36 165.19
CA ASN A 18 61.52 85.87 166.10
C ASN A 18 62.70 86.48 165.33
N PRO A 19 63.20 87.66 165.74
CA PRO A 19 64.38 88.26 165.13
C PRO A 19 65.64 87.42 165.39
N LEU A 20 66.58 87.46 164.45
CA LEU A 20 67.83 86.70 164.56
C LEU A 20 68.73 87.31 165.66
N PRO A 21 69.42 86.47 166.46
CA PRO A 21 70.36 86.96 167.47
C PRO A 21 71.52 87.72 166.80
N PRO A 22 72.01 88.82 167.40
CA PRO A 22 73.08 89.62 166.84
C PRO A 22 74.37 88.78 166.73
N PRO A 23 75.14 88.95 165.65
CA PRO A 23 76.29 88.09 165.40
C PRO A 23 77.43 88.40 166.39
N ALA A 24 77.99 87.35 166.99
CA ALA A 24 79.09 87.47 167.94
C ALA A 24 80.34 88.07 167.27
N ARG A 25 81.00 89.04 167.93
CA ARG A 25 82.25 89.68 167.48
C ARG A 25 83.39 89.41 168.48
N ASP A 26 84.63 89.36 168.01
CA ASP A 26 85.83 89.18 168.82
C ASP A 26 86.34 90.50 169.40
N GLU A 27 87.38 90.43 170.26
CA GLU A 27 88.01 91.59 170.93
C GLU A 27 88.59 92.64 169.95
N ARG A 28 88.68 92.32 168.66
CA ARG A 28 89.15 93.22 167.59
C ARG A 28 88.02 93.65 166.64
N GLY A 29 86.76 93.44 167.04
CA GLY A 29 85.56 93.86 166.30
C GLY A 29 85.19 92.99 165.10
N ARG A 30 85.91 91.88 164.86
CA ARG A 30 85.66 90.98 163.72
C ARG A 30 84.66 89.89 164.11
N LEU A 31 83.86 89.45 163.13
CA LEU A 31 82.86 88.39 163.33
C LEU A 31 83.51 87.10 163.83
N LYS A 32 83.04 86.62 164.98
CA LYS A 32 83.53 85.41 165.65
C LYS A 32 82.78 84.20 165.12
N GLY A 33 83.32 83.62 164.04
CA GLY A 33 82.85 82.37 163.45
C GLY A 33 81.77 82.52 162.38
N GLY A 34 82.13 82.22 161.13
CA GLY A 34 81.21 81.82 160.05
C GLY A 34 80.11 82.81 159.62
N LYS A 35 79.27 82.35 158.68
CA LYS A 35 78.12 83.10 158.15
C LYS A 35 77.05 83.32 159.24
N PRO A 36 76.28 84.44 159.19
CA PRO A 36 75.18 84.70 160.11
C PRO A 36 74.16 83.55 160.16
N THR A 37 73.61 83.27 161.34
CA THR A 37 72.67 82.16 161.52
C THR A 37 71.35 82.48 160.81
N ARG A 38 70.78 81.51 160.07
CA ARG A 38 69.46 81.67 159.40
C ARG A 38 68.26 81.40 160.31
N TYR A 39 68.52 80.94 161.52
CA TYR A 39 67.50 80.55 162.49
C TYR A 39 67.76 81.28 163.80
N CYS A 40 66.69 81.65 164.52
CA CYS A 40 66.80 82.38 165.78
C CYS A 40 67.43 81.55 166.91
N GLY A 41 67.56 80.24 166.72
CA GLY A 41 68.25 79.33 167.62
C GLY A 41 68.46 77.94 167.00
N LYS A 42 69.32 77.14 167.64
CA LYS A 42 69.66 75.77 167.22
C LYS A 42 68.42 74.88 167.07
N ALA A 43 67.44 75.01 167.96
CA ALA A 43 66.21 74.22 167.91
C ALA A 43 65.45 74.35 166.58
N HIS A 44 65.41 75.57 166.01
CA HIS A 44 64.71 75.81 164.75
C HIS A 44 65.52 75.34 163.53
N ALA A 45 66.85 75.38 163.61
CA ALA A 45 67.70 74.75 162.61
C ALA A 45 67.52 73.23 162.58
N ASP A 46 67.47 72.61 163.76
CA ASP A 46 67.28 71.16 163.92
C ASP A 46 65.86 70.74 163.46
N GLU A 47 64.83 71.53 163.74
CA GLU A 47 63.46 71.25 163.29
C GLU A 47 63.29 71.37 161.77
N ALA A 48 63.88 72.40 161.15
CA ALA A 48 63.92 72.52 159.70
C ALA A 48 64.69 71.36 159.04
N SER A 49 65.74 70.85 159.70
CA SER A 49 66.43 69.65 159.25
C SER A 49 65.58 68.39 159.41
N ARG A 50 64.79 68.26 160.49
CA ARG A 50 63.87 67.13 160.68
C ARG A 50 62.75 67.13 159.64
N ARG A 51 62.11 68.28 159.37
CA ARG A 51 61.07 68.40 158.33
C ARG A 51 61.59 68.02 156.94
N ARG A 52 62.81 68.45 156.58
CA ARG A 52 63.43 68.04 155.30
C ARG A 52 63.66 66.53 155.21
N ARG A 53 64.22 65.92 156.27
CA ARG A 53 64.42 64.46 156.30
C ARG A 53 63.11 63.69 156.30
N ALA A 54 62.04 64.21 156.92
CA ALA A 54 60.73 63.60 156.90
C ALA A 54 60.12 63.58 155.49
N LEU A 55 60.29 64.65 154.72
CA LEU A 55 59.83 64.71 153.31
C LEU A 55 60.64 63.80 152.39
N GLU A 56 61.95 63.68 152.59
CA GLU A 56 62.80 62.72 151.85
C GLU A 56 62.52 61.25 152.24
N SER A 57 61.95 61.00 153.43
CA SER A 57 61.56 59.65 153.87
C SER A 57 60.20 59.18 153.35
N VAL A 58 59.45 60.03 152.63
CA VAL A 58 58.23 59.62 151.92
C VAL A 58 58.68 58.88 150.64
N GLY A 59 58.93 57.57 150.76
CA GLY A 59 59.37 56.71 149.66
C GLY A 59 58.35 56.63 148.53
N VAL A 60 58.68 57.19 147.36
CA VAL A 60 57.82 57.22 146.17
C VAL A 60 58.17 56.14 145.14
N ASP A 61 59.18 55.30 145.41
CA ASP A 61 59.68 54.30 144.47
C ASP A 61 58.76 53.08 144.33
N GLU A 62 58.18 52.62 145.43
CA GLU A 62 57.26 51.45 145.43
C GLU A 62 55.97 51.71 144.62
N PRO A 63 55.27 52.86 144.80
CA PRO A 63 54.12 53.19 143.96
C PRO A 63 54.46 53.29 142.47
N LEU A 64 55.66 53.77 142.13
CA LEU A 64 56.11 53.89 140.73
C LEU A 64 56.47 52.55 140.11
N HIS A 65 56.99 51.59 140.87
CA HIS A 65 57.22 50.22 140.39
C HIS A 65 55.89 49.51 140.10
N VAL A 66 54.94 49.60 141.03
CA VAL A 66 53.59 49.03 140.89
C VAL A 66 52.87 49.61 139.67
N LEU A 67 52.96 50.93 139.44
CA LEU A 67 52.38 51.58 138.25
C LEU A 67 53.07 51.16 136.93
N ARG A 68 54.38 50.93 136.91
CA ARG A 68 55.07 50.40 135.72
C ARG A 68 54.68 48.96 135.43
N GLU A 69 54.55 48.14 136.46
CA GLU A 69 54.15 46.74 136.32
C GLU A 69 52.69 46.62 135.84
N LEU A 70 51.77 47.38 136.45
CA LEU A 70 50.39 47.51 135.95
C LEU A 70 50.34 48.07 134.53
N GLY A 71 51.18 49.06 134.20
CA GLY A 71 51.30 49.60 132.85
C GLY A 71 51.82 48.59 131.83
N GLY A 72 52.79 47.75 132.21
CA GLY A 72 53.31 46.64 131.41
C GLY A 72 52.26 45.55 131.18
N GLN A 73 51.62 45.08 132.25
CA GLN A 73 50.53 44.10 132.17
C GLN A 73 49.35 44.61 131.32
N THR A 74 49.01 45.91 131.44
CA THR A 74 47.96 46.53 130.64
C THR A 74 48.37 46.62 129.16
N ARG A 75 49.63 46.96 128.87
CA ARG A 75 50.14 46.99 127.50
C ARG A 75 50.14 45.59 126.89
N ASP A 76 50.62 44.59 127.61
CA ASP A 76 50.65 43.20 127.15
C ASP A 76 49.22 42.68 126.90
N ALA A 77 48.26 43.02 127.77
CA ALA A 77 46.85 42.69 127.58
C ALA A 77 46.25 43.41 126.36
N MET A 78 46.61 44.67 126.11
CA MET A 78 46.19 45.41 124.91
C MET A 78 46.81 44.84 123.64
N ASP A 79 48.09 44.46 123.65
CA ASP A 79 48.78 43.86 122.51
C ASP A 79 48.19 42.47 122.20
N ALA A 80 47.86 41.67 123.23
CA ALA A 80 47.15 40.41 123.07
C ALA A 80 45.73 40.61 122.49
N ALA A 81 44.98 41.61 122.98
CA ALA A 81 43.66 41.93 122.45
C ALA A 81 43.72 42.41 120.98
N MET A 82 44.73 43.20 120.62
CA MET A 82 44.97 43.62 119.24
C MET A 82 45.35 42.46 118.34
N ALA A 83 46.13 41.50 118.84
CA ALA A 83 46.46 40.27 118.12
C ALA A 83 45.22 39.40 117.87
N GLU A 84 44.35 39.23 118.87
CA GLU A 84 43.08 38.50 118.72
C GLU A 84 42.12 39.21 117.74
N LEU A 85 42.03 40.55 117.78
CA LEU A 85 41.26 41.32 116.81
C LEU A 85 41.82 41.20 115.38
N ALA A 86 43.15 41.18 115.22
CA ALA A 86 43.80 40.95 113.94
C ALA A 86 43.53 39.53 113.41
N GLU A 87 43.54 38.52 114.28
CA GLU A 87 43.20 37.14 113.95
C GLU A 87 41.72 36.98 113.57
N ILE A 88 40.81 37.64 114.30
CA ILE A 88 39.39 37.70 113.92
C ILE A 88 39.26 38.33 112.54
N ARG A 89 39.90 39.47 112.29
CA ARG A 89 39.89 40.13 110.97
C ARG A 89 40.41 39.20 109.87
N ARG A 90 41.51 38.49 110.09
CA ARG A 90 42.06 37.51 109.15
C ARG A 90 41.05 36.41 108.81
N ARG A 91 40.34 35.88 109.82
CA ARG A 91 39.30 34.86 109.61
C ARG A 91 38.10 35.38 108.82
N TRP A 92 37.72 36.65 109.01
CA TRP A 92 36.70 37.31 108.20
C TRP A 92 37.17 37.48 106.75
N ASP A 93 38.40 37.94 106.52
CA ASP A 93 38.97 38.08 105.18
C ASP A 93 39.04 36.72 104.46
N GLU A 94 39.38 35.63 105.17
CA GLU A 94 39.36 34.26 104.64
C GLU A 94 37.95 33.74 104.33
N LEU A 95 36.98 34.06 105.19
CA LEU A 95 35.57 33.71 104.96
C LEU A 95 35.01 34.43 103.73
N ASP A 96 35.29 35.73 103.61
CA ASP A 96 34.86 36.57 102.49
C ASP A 96 35.53 36.12 101.19
N ALA A 97 36.85 35.89 101.20
CA ALA A 97 37.58 35.34 100.06
C ALA A 97 37.03 33.96 99.65
N GLY A 98 36.74 33.09 100.63
CA GLY A 98 36.14 31.78 100.39
C GLY A 98 34.71 31.86 99.85
N ALA A 99 33.89 32.80 100.34
CA ALA A 99 32.52 33.01 99.87
C ALA A 99 32.49 33.57 98.44
N VAL A 100 33.38 34.52 98.12
CA VAL A 100 33.55 35.05 96.76
C VAL A 100 34.05 33.95 95.82
N ALA A 101 35.03 33.14 96.23
CA ALA A 101 35.53 32.03 95.42
C ALA A 101 34.45 30.97 95.16
N ARG A 102 33.63 30.62 96.16
CA ARG A 102 32.48 29.71 95.98
C ARG A 102 31.44 30.30 95.04
N SER A 103 31.05 31.57 95.21
CA SER A 103 30.09 32.23 94.32
C SER A 103 30.61 32.32 92.88
N ALA A 104 31.90 32.60 92.69
CA ALA A 104 32.52 32.60 91.36
C ALA A 104 32.51 31.21 90.73
N LYS A 105 32.81 30.17 91.50
CA LYS A 105 32.76 28.77 91.06
C LYS A 105 31.33 28.36 90.69
N ASP A 106 30.35 28.61 91.55
CA ASP A 106 28.95 28.27 91.30
C ASP A 106 28.40 28.99 90.04
N LYS A 107 28.79 30.26 89.83
CA LYS A 107 28.44 31.00 88.61
C LYS A 107 29.11 30.41 87.38
N ALA A 108 30.37 29.98 87.47
CA ALA A 108 31.07 29.33 86.36
C ALA A 108 30.43 27.97 86.02
N GLU A 109 30.12 27.14 87.01
CA GLU A 109 29.44 25.85 86.82
C GLU A 109 28.03 26.03 86.24
N THR A 110 27.28 27.04 86.71
CA THR A 110 25.96 27.38 86.16
C THR A 110 26.06 27.85 84.71
N ALA A 111 27.03 28.72 84.40
CA ALA A 111 27.25 29.18 83.03
C ALA A 111 27.64 28.03 82.09
N GLU A 112 28.51 27.12 82.54
CA GLU A 112 28.88 25.92 81.80
C GLU A 112 27.67 25.00 81.58
N ALA A 113 26.84 24.78 82.60
CA ALA A 113 25.62 23.99 82.50
C ALA A 113 24.62 24.60 81.50
N LEU A 114 24.43 25.92 81.52
CA LEU A 114 23.56 26.61 80.57
C LEU A 114 24.10 26.51 79.14
N LEU A 115 25.42 26.63 78.93
CA LEU A 115 26.03 26.43 77.62
C LEU A 115 25.82 25.00 77.10
N LYS A 116 25.96 23.98 77.97
CA LYS A 116 25.69 22.58 77.59
C LYS A 116 24.23 22.35 77.21
N VAL A 117 23.29 22.95 77.95
CA VAL A 117 21.85 22.85 77.62
C VAL A 117 21.54 23.53 76.29
N GLU A 118 22.09 24.71 76.04
CA GLU A 118 21.90 25.44 74.78
C GLU A 118 22.52 24.68 73.59
N GLN A 119 23.71 24.08 73.76
CA GLN A 119 24.33 23.23 72.74
C GLN A 119 23.47 21.99 72.45
N ALA A 120 23.02 21.27 73.48
CA ALA A 120 22.15 20.11 73.31
C ALA A 120 20.81 20.46 72.64
N ARG A 121 20.26 21.65 72.94
CA ARG A 121 19.05 22.15 72.27
C ARG A 121 19.29 22.41 70.78
N ARG A 122 20.41 23.06 70.42
CA ARG A 122 20.77 23.29 69.02
C ARG A 122 20.97 21.99 68.26
N GLU A 123 21.66 21.02 68.86
CA GLU A 123 21.84 19.69 68.26
C GLU A 123 20.51 18.98 68.04
N LEU A 124 19.57 19.09 68.98
CA LEU A 124 18.22 18.54 68.83
C LEU A 124 17.45 19.24 67.70
N ASP A 125 17.45 20.57 67.66
CA ASP A 125 16.77 21.35 66.64
C ASP A 125 17.34 21.07 65.23
N ASP A 126 18.67 20.95 65.11
CA ASP A 126 19.35 20.55 63.88
C ASP A 126 18.99 19.12 63.47
N ALA A 127 18.95 18.17 64.41
CA ALA A 127 18.54 16.79 64.14
C ALA A 127 17.08 16.69 63.68
N VAL A 128 16.18 17.48 64.28
CA VAL A 128 14.78 17.57 63.86
C VAL A 128 14.67 18.15 62.46
N ARG A 129 15.41 19.22 62.14
CA ARG A 129 15.42 19.82 60.80
C ARG A 129 15.93 18.81 59.76
N VAL A 130 17.06 18.17 59.99
CA VAL A 130 17.65 17.16 59.08
C VAL A 130 16.67 16.00 58.87
N ARG A 131 16.00 15.53 59.94
CA ARG A 131 14.97 14.49 59.81
C ARG A 131 13.79 14.95 58.95
N ALA A 132 13.29 16.17 59.15
CA ALA A 132 12.19 16.71 58.36
C ALA A 132 12.55 16.85 56.88
N GLU A 133 13.76 17.34 56.58
CA GLU A 133 14.32 17.44 55.23
C GLU A 133 14.46 16.06 54.58
N ALA A 134 14.99 15.08 55.31
CA ALA A 134 15.15 13.70 54.82
C ALA A 134 13.79 13.04 54.50
N LEU A 135 12.78 13.23 55.37
CA LEU A 135 11.42 12.73 55.11
C LEU A 135 10.77 13.41 53.90
N SER A 136 10.95 14.73 53.74
CA SER A 136 10.46 15.47 52.56
C SER A 136 11.14 15.00 51.28
N ALA A 137 12.46 14.80 51.32
CA ALA A 137 13.23 14.29 50.18
C ALA A 137 12.80 12.87 49.80
N ALA A 138 12.60 11.99 50.78
CA ALA A 138 12.11 10.63 50.55
C ALA A 138 10.69 10.60 49.95
N ALA A 139 9.78 11.47 50.42
CA ALA A 139 8.45 11.60 49.86
C ALA A 139 8.48 12.09 48.40
N LYS A 140 9.33 13.08 48.09
CA LYS A 140 9.54 13.56 46.71
C LYS A 140 10.15 12.50 45.82
N ASP A 141 11.11 11.72 46.31
CA ASP A 141 11.69 10.60 45.55
C ASP A 141 10.64 9.54 45.25
N GLN A 142 9.83 9.17 46.24
CA GLN A 142 8.73 8.21 46.04
C GLN A 142 7.72 8.71 45.01
N GLN A 143 7.35 10.00 45.05
CA GLN A 143 6.45 10.59 44.06
C GLN A 143 7.07 10.58 42.66
N ARG A 144 8.36 10.89 42.53
CA ARG A 144 9.08 10.84 41.24
C ARG A 144 9.15 9.43 40.69
N ARG A 145 9.39 8.42 41.53
CA ARG A 145 9.39 7.01 41.13
C ARG A 145 8.02 6.58 40.61
N LYS A 146 6.95 6.87 41.35
CA LYS A 146 5.57 6.58 40.91
C LYS A 146 5.24 7.24 39.58
N ALA A 147 5.56 8.53 39.42
CA ALA A 147 5.32 9.24 38.17
C ALA A 147 6.15 8.67 37.01
N ALA A 148 7.39 8.22 37.26
CA ALA A 148 8.23 7.56 36.26
C ALA A 148 7.71 6.16 35.89
N GLU A 149 7.20 5.40 36.85
CA GLU A 149 6.57 4.10 36.63
C GLU A 149 5.29 4.26 35.79
N GLU A 150 4.40 5.20 36.16
CA GLU A 150 3.19 5.51 35.39
C GLU A 150 3.51 5.96 33.96
N ALA A 151 4.51 6.82 33.78
CA ALA A 151 4.95 7.26 32.45
C ALA A 151 5.54 6.10 31.63
N ALA A 152 6.26 5.17 32.26
CA ALA A 152 6.80 3.99 31.60
C ALA A 152 5.68 3.02 31.17
N GLU A 153 4.68 2.80 32.02
CA GLU A 153 3.50 1.98 31.69
C GLU A 153 2.70 2.59 30.53
N GLN A 154 2.49 3.91 30.56
CA GLN A 154 1.84 4.63 29.45
C GLN A 154 2.63 4.50 28.16
N ALA A 155 3.95 4.68 28.18
CA ALA A 155 4.80 4.54 27.01
C ALA A 155 4.77 3.10 26.45
N ILE A 156 4.73 2.07 27.31
CA ILE A 156 4.58 0.67 26.88
C ILE A 156 3.23 0.46 26.20
N HIS A 157 2.15 0.96 26.82
CA HIS A 157 0.80 0.83 26.27
C HIS A 157 0.65 1.56 24.93
N GLU A 158 1.17 2.79 24.80
CA GLU A 158 1.22 3.53 23.54
C GLU A 158 2.03 2.78 22.47
N ALA A 159 3.21 2.25 22.84
CA ALA A 159 4.02 1.45 21.92
C ALA A 159 3.30 0.18 21.45
N GLU A 160 2.55 -0.50 22.31
CA GLU A 160 1.71 -1.64 21.94
C GLU A 160 0.56 -1.23 21.01
N GLN A 161 -0.09 -0.10 21.26
CA GLN A 161 -1.14 0.43 20.38
C GLN A 161 -0.59 0.76 18.99
N VAL A 162 0.57 1.44 18.92
CA VAL A 162 1.24 1.74 17.66
C VAL A 162 1.64 0.46 16.92
N LYS A 163 2.17 -0.55 17.62
CA LYS A 163 2.47 -1.87 17.02
C LYS A 163 1.22 -2.55 16.46
N LYS A 164 0.12 -2.57 17.22
CA LYS A 164 -1.17 -3.13 16.78
C LYS A 164 -1.71 -2.40 15.55
N ALA A 165 -1.66 -1.07 15.55
CA ALA A 165 -2.08 -0.25 14.41
C ALA A 165 -1.22 -0.50 13.17
N ALA A 166 0.10 -0.55 13.32
CA ALA A 166 1.03 -0.86 12.23
C ALA A 166 0.77 -2.27 11.66
N TRP A 167 0.55 -3.28 12.49
CA TRP A 167 0.19 -4.62 12.02
C TRP A 167 -1.16 -4.66 11.32
N ALA A 168 -2.17 -3.94 11.81
CA ALA A 168 -3.45 -3.83 11.15
C ALA A 168 -3.32 -3.19 9.75
N GLN A 169 -2.53 -2.11 9.65
CA GLN A 169 -2.26 -1.43 8.38
C GLN A 169 -1.49 -2.34 7.40
N THR A 170 -0.46 -3.05 7.86
CA THR A 170 0.26 -4.03 7.03
C THR A 170 -0.68 -5.14 6.55
N ALA A 171 -1.53 -5.67 7.42
CA ALA A 171 -2.51 -6.68 7.04
C ALA A 171 -3.53 -6.17 6.01
N GLU A 172 -3.95 -4.90 6.10
CA GLU A 172 -4.80 -4.26 5.10
C GLU A 172 -4.08 -4.12 3.76
N HIS A 173 -2.83 -3.66 3.75
CA HIS A 173 -2.03 -3.56 2.52
C HIS A 173 -1.80 -4.92 1.87
N GLU A 174 -1.51 -5.97 2.63
CA GLU A 174 -1.36 -7.32 2.10
C GLU A 174 -2.69 -7.87 1.54
N ARG A 175 -3.83 -7.61 2.20
CA ARG A 175 -5.14 -7.96 1.64
C ARG A 175 -5.43 -7.20 0.34
N ALA A 176 -5.14 -5.91 0.30
CA ALA A 176 -5.33 -5.08 -0.89
C ALA A 176 -4.43 -5.55 -2.03
N ARG A 177 -3.16 -5.89 -1.73
CA ARG A 177 -2.21 -6.47 -2.67
C ARG A 177 -2.71 -7.80 -3.20
N GLY A 178 -3.13 -8.73 -2.34
CA GLY A 178 -3.68 -10.02 -2.77
C GLY A 178 -4.93 -9.88 -3.66
N GLN A 179 -5.81 -8.91 -3.35
CA GLN A 179 -6.95 -8.59 -4.21
C GLN A 179 -6.52 -8.02 -5.57
N ALA A 180 -5.51 -7.15 -5.61
CA ALA A 180 -4.97 -6.60 -6.84
C ALA A 180 -4.30 -7.68 -7.71
N GLU A 181 -3.50 -8.57 -7.11
CA GLU A 181 -2.88 -9.71 -7.78
C GLU A 181 -3.94 -10.68 -8.33
N THR A 182 -5.00 -10.97 -7.56
CA THR A 182 -6.12 -11.80 -8.03
C THR A 182 -6.85 -11.16 -9.22
N ARG A 183 -7.09 -9.84 -9.17
CA ARG A 183 -7.72 -9.11 -10.28
C ARG A 183 -6.84 -9.08 -11.53
N ALA A 184 -5.53 -8.91 -11.35
CA ALA A 184 -4.57 -8.94 -12.46
C ALA A 184 -4.54 -10.32 -13.13
N ALA A 185 -4.45 -11.40 -12.35
CA ALA A 185 -4.50 -12.77 -12.86
C ALA A 185 -5.84 -13.08 -13.57
N ALA A 186 -6.97 -12.62 -13.01
CA ALA A 186 -8.27 -12.78 -13.66
C ALA A 186 -8.37 -12.00 -14.99
N ALA A 187 -7.77 -10.80 -15.06
CA ALA A 187 -7.73 -10.01 -16.28
C ALA A 187 -6.83 -10.65 -17.34
N GLU A 188 -5.68 -11.20 -16.95
CA GLU A 188 -4.79 -11.96 -17.85
C GLU A 188 -5.50 -13.19 -18.40
N GLN A 189 -6.17 -13.98 -17.55
CA GLN A 189 -6.94 -15.13 -17.98
C GLN A 189 -8.08 -14.73 -18.94
N ALA A 190 -8.80 -13.64 -18.65
CA ALA A 190 -9.86 -13.14 -19.52
C ALA A 190 -9.31 -12.70 -20.90
N GLN A 191 -8.10 -12.13 -20.96
CA GLN A 191 -7.44 -11.79 -22.22
C GLN A 191 -7.07 -13.05 -23.02
N LEU A 192 -6.48 -14.06 -22.37
CA LEU A 192 -6.15 -15.33 -23.02
C LEU A 192 -7.41 -16.04 -23.56
N ASP A 193 -8.48 -16.06 -22.78
CA ASP A 193 -9.77 -16.62 -23.19
C ASP A 193 -10.35 -15.84 -24.38
N ALA A 194 -10.26 -14.50 -24.37
CA ALA A 194 -10.72 -13.65 -25.47
C ALA A 194 -9.93 -13.88 -26.77
N VAL A 195 -8.59 -14.01 -26.68
CA VAL A 195 -7.74 -14.34 -27.83
C VAL A 195 -8.10 -15.72 -28.37
N THR A 196 -8.25 -16.72 -27.50
CA THR A 196 -8.63 -18.08 -27.89
C THR A 196 -9.99 -18.10 -28.61
N ARG A 197 -10.99 -17.38 -28.08
CA ARG A 197 -12.30 -17.22 -28.74
C ARG A 197 -12.19 -16.53 -30.09
N LEU A 198 -11.41 -15.45 -30.19
CA LEU A 198 -11.19 -14.74 -31.44
C LEU A 198 -10.56 -15.66 -32.51
N GLU A 199 -9.59 -16.49 -32.13
CA GLU A 199 -8.96 -17.46 -33.03
C GLU A 199 -9.92 -18.57 -33.45
N ALA A 200 -10.79 -19.04 -32.57
CA ALA A 200 -11.85 -20.00 -32.89
C ALA A 200 -12.85 -19.38 -33.89
N THR A 201 -13.36 -18.19 -33.62
CA THR A 201 -14.28 -17.48 -34.54
C THR A 201 -13.63 -17.18 -35.89
N ARG A 202 -12.33 -16.85 -35.93
CA ARG A 202 -11.58 -16.67 -37.19
C ARG A 202 -11.40 -17.97 -37.96
N ARG A 203 -11.35 -19.13 -37.29
CA ARG A 203 -11.32 -20.43 -37.96
C ARG A 203 -12.70 -20.76 -38.53
N GLU A 204 -13.75 -20.62 -37.75
CA GLU A 204 -15.14 -20.82 -38.18
C GLU A 204 -15.50 -19.92 -39.38
N LEU A 205 -15.09 -18.65 -39.36
CA LEU A 205 -15.32 -17.73 -40.47
C LEU A 205 -14.58 -18.17 -41.75
N ARG A 206 -13.35 -18.69 -41.64
CA ARG A 206 -12.59 -19.22 -42.78
C ARG A 206 -13.29 -20.46 -43.36
N GLU A 207 -13.67 -21.41 -42.52
CA GLU A 207 -14.42 -22.60 -42.95
C GLU A 207 -15.75 -22.25 -43.62
N LEU A 208 -16.50 -21.28 -43.07
CA LEU A 208 -17.74 -20.80 -43.69
C LEU A 208 -17.48 -20.13 -45.04
N THR A 209 -16.39 -19.37 -45.16
CA THR A 209 -16.01 -18.72 -46.42
C THR A 209 -15.63 -19.76 -47.47
N GLU A 210 -14.86 -20.77 -47.11
CA GLU A 210 -14.49 -21.90 -47.99
C GLU A 210 -15.73 -22.66 -48.45
N ARG A 211 -16.62 -23.06 -47.52
CA ARG A 211 -17.90 -23.72 -47.87
C ARG A 211 -18.77 -22.86 -48.79
N HIS A 212 -18.81 -21.55 -48.56
CA HIS A 212 -19.56 -20.64 -49.43
C HIS A 212 -18.98 -20.61 -50.84
N GLN A 213 -17.64 -20.55 -50.97
CA GLN A 213 -16.96 -20.59 -52.27
C GLN A 213 -17.17 -21.93 -52.99
N GLU A 214 -17.08 -23.05 -52.28
CA GLU A 214 -17.39 -24.38 -52.81
C GLU A 214 -18.83 -24.45 -53.32
N THR A 215 -19.80 -24.01 -52.50
CA THR A 215 -21.21 -23.98 -52.89
C THR A 215 -21.45 -23.07 -54.11
N GLN A 216 -20.76 -21.93 -54.22
CA GLN A 216 -20.84 -21.08 -55.40
C GLN A 216 -20.28 -21.75 -56.66
N GLN A 217 -19.17 -22.48 -56.53
CA GLN A 217 -18.58 -23.24 -57.63
C GLN A 217 -19.50 -24.38 -58.07
N GLU A 218 -20.07 -25.14 -57.12
CA GLU A 218 -21.06 -26.19 -57.40
C GLU A 218 -22.29 -25.63 -58.09
N LEU A 219 -22.82 -24.50 -57.63
CA LEU A 219 -23.97 -23.84 -58.27
C LEU A 219 -23.64 -23.40 -59.70
N THR A 220 -22.45 -22.81 -59.92
CA THR A 220 -22.00 -22.40 -61.26
C THR A 220 -21.85 -23.60 -62.18
N GLN A 221 -21.28 -24.72 -61.68
CA GLN A 221 -21.17 -25.96 -62.42
C GLN A 221 -22.55 -26.54 -62.76
N ALA A 222 -23.47 -26.59 -61.79
CA ALA A 222 -24.84 -27.07 -61.99
C ALA A 222 -25.59 -26.25 -63.05
N LEU A 223 -25.47 -24.92 -63.00
CA LEU A 223 -26.04 -24.03 -64.03
C LEU A 223 -25.43 -24.31 -65.41
N SER A 224 -24.10 -24.48 -65.50
CA SER A 224 -23.46 -24.80 -66.78
C SER A 224 -23.89 -26.16 -67.35
N VAL A 225 -24.15 -27.15 -66.48
CA VAL A 225 -24.68 -28.46 -66.88
C VAL A 225 -26.12 -28.33 -67.35
N ALA A 226 -26.95 -27.54 -66.65
CA ALA A 226 -28.32 -27.25 -67.06
C ALA A 226 -28.37 -26.55 -68.43
N ASP A 227 -27.52 -25.54 -68.66
CA ASP A 227 -27.42 -24.83 -69.94
C ASP A 227 -27.04 -25.79 -71.09
N ARG A 228 -26.08 -26.70 -70.85
CA ARG A 228 -25.71 -27.74 -71.84
C ARG A 228 -26.84 -28.72 -72.09
N ALA A 229 -27.59 -29.10 -71.06
CA ALA A 229 -28.74 -30.00 -71.20
C ALA A 229 -29.86 -29.33 -72.02
N GLU A 230 -30.14 -28.05 -71.80
CA GLU A 230 -31.13 -27.29 -72.59
C GLU A 230 -30.65 -27.11 -74.04
N ALA A 231 -29.36 -26.83 -74.26
CA ALA A 231 -28.78 -26.79 -75.61
C ALA A 231 -28.85 -28.16 -76.32
N ALA A 232 -28.62 -29.25 -75.61
CA ALA A 232 -28.74 -30.61 -76.16
C ALA A 232 -30.20 -30.95 -76.49
N LYS A 233 -31.15 -30.55 -75.63
CA LYS A 233 -32.58 -30.71 -75.85
C LYS A 233 -33.04 -29.94 -77.09
N THR A 234 -32.71 -28.65 -77.19
CA THR A 234 -33.07 -27.82 -78.37
C THR A 234 -32.46 -28.38 -79.66
N LEU A 235 -31.22 -28.89 -79.63
CA LEU A 235 -30.62 -29.57 -80.77
C LEU A 235 -31.34 -30.89 -81.12
N ALA A 236 -31.75 -31.67 -80.12
CA ALA A 236 -32.50 -32.91 -80.32
C ALA A 236 -33.88 -32.62 -80.93
N GLU A 237 -34.60 -31.62 -80.40
CA GLU A 237 -35.87 -31.14 -80.95
C GLU A 237 -35.71 -30.70 -82.41
N ALA A 238 -34.70 -29.88 -82.73
CA ALA A 238 -34.42 -29.47 -84.11
C ALA A 238 -34.10 -30.66 -85.04
N LYS A 239 -33.37 -31.67 -84.56
CA LYS A 239 -33.09 -32.91 -85.30
C LYS A 239 -34.36 -33.73 -85.54
N ILE A 240 -35.24 -33.83 -84.54
CA ILE A 240 -36.53 -34.51 -84.66
C ILE A 240 -37.38 -33.79 -85.71
N THR A 241 -37.57 -32.46 -85.59
CA THR A 241 -38.32 -31.68 -86.59
C THR A 241 -37.73 -31.81 -87.99
N SER A 242 -36.40 -31.79 -88.13
CA SER A 242 -35.74 -32.02 -89.42
C SER A 242 -35.93 -33.46 -89.95
N ALA A 243 -35.96 -34.46 -89.08
CA ALA A 243 -36.22 -35.85 -89.47
C ALA A 243 -37.69 -36.05 -89.86
N GLU A 244 -38.63 -35.45 -89.15
CA GLU A 244 -40.05 -35.42 -89.48
C GLU A 244 -40.30 -34.76 -90.83
N GLU A 245 -39.66 -33.62 -91.09
CA GLU A 245 -39.76 -32.92 -92.38
C GLU A 245 -39.19 -33.78 -93.52
N ARG A 246 -38.03 -34.42 -93.30
CA ARG A 246 -37.47 -35.37 -94.27
C ARG A 246 -38.37 -36.57 -94.50
N ALA A 247 -39.00 -37.11 -93.45
CA ALA A 247 -39.94 -38.21 -93.56
C ALA A 247 -41.21 -37.79 -94.32
N ARG A 248 -41.71 -36.56 -94.08
CA ARG A 248 -42.82 -35.96 -94.82
C ARG A 248 -42.49 -35.84 -96.31
N LEU A 249 -41.35 -35.21 -96.64
CA LEU A 249 -40.89 -35.07 -98.02
C LEU A 249 -40.65 -36.42 -98.70
N ALA A 250 -40.07 -37.40 -98.00
CA ALA A 250 -39.90 -38.76 -98.51
C ALA A 250 -41.24 -39.47 -98.74
N GLY A 251 -42.23 -39.27 -97.85
CA GLY A 251 -43.59 -39.77 -98.01
C GLY A 251 -44.32 -39.13 -99.19
N GLU A 252 -44.16 -37.83 -99.41
CA GLU A 252 -44.67 -37.12 -100.59
C GLU A 252 -44.00 -37.60 -101.87
N ALA A 253 -42.68 -37.77 -101.86
CA ALA A 253 -41.93 -38.34 -102.98
C ALA A 253 -42.35 -39.78 -103.29
N ALA A 254 -42.59 -40.61 -102.26
CA ALA A 254 -43.11 -41.97 -102.43
C ALA A 254 -44.53 -41.97 -103.02
N ARG A 255 -45.42 -41.08 -102.58
CA ARG A 255 -46.75 -40.90 -103.18
C ARG A 255 -46.68 -40.45 -104.63
N LEU A 256 -45.79 -39.51 -104.97
CA LEU A 256 -45.57 -39.06 -106.34
C LEU A 256 -45.00 -40.21 -107.21
N ALA A 257 -44.07 -40.99 -106.67
CA ALA A 257 -43.54 -42.18 -107.34
C ALA A 257 -44.64 -43.22 -107.57
N GLU A 258 -45.50 -43.48 -106.59
CA GLU A 258 -46.64 -44.39 -106.71
C GLU A 258 -47.65 -43.91 -107.77
N LEU A 259 -48.01 -42.63 -107.75
CA LEU A 259 -48.84 -42.00 -108.79
C LEU A 259 -48.19 -42.11 -110.18
N SER A 260 -46.87 -41.92 -110.28
CA SER A 260 -46.15 -42.08 -111.55
C SER A 260 -46.12 -43.53 -112.03
N ALA A 261 -46.01 -44.50 -111.11
CA ALA A 261 -46.05 -45.92 -111.42
C ALA A 261 -47.45 -46.36 -111.83
N GLN A 262 -48.50 -45.85 -111.17
CA GLN A 262 -49.90 -46.06 -111.57
C GLN A 262 -50.15 -45.53 -112.98
N ARG A 263 -49.71 -44.30 -113.29
CA ARG A 263 -49.78 -43.75 -114.66
C ARG A 263 -49.01 -44.61 -115.66
N ALA A 264 -47.80 -45.05 -115.32
CA ALA A 264 -47.02 -45.93 -116.20
C ALA A 264 -47.72 -47.29 -116.43
N LEU A 265 -48.43 -47.83 -115.43
CA LEU A 265 -49.24 -49.05 -115.58
C LEU A 265 -50.49 -48.81 -116.44
N GLU A 266 -51.14 -47.66 -116.28
CA GLU A 266 -52.27 -47.24 -117.14
C GLU A 266 -51.81 -47.06 -118.60
N ASP A 267 -50.69 -46.38 -118.82
CA ASP A 267 -50.06 -46.21 -120.14
C ASP A 267 -49.67 -47.57 -120.74
N LEU A 268 -49.10 -48.49 -119.95
CA LEU A 268 -48.81 -49.87 -120.39
C LEU A 268 -50.09 -50.64 -120.74
N ALA A 269 -51.16 -50.50 -119.96
CA ALA A 269 -52.44 -51.13 -120.23
C ALA A 269 -53.08 -50.57 -121.51
N GLN A 270 -52.96 -49.26 -121.73
CA GLN A 270 -53.41 -48.59 -122.94
C GLN A 270 -52.60 -49.03 -124.17
N ALA A 271 -51.27 -49.07 -124.07
CA ALA A 271 -50.40 -49.59 -125.12
C ALA A 271 -50.70 -51.08 -125.43
N ARG A 272 -51.06 -51.89 -124.42
CA ARG A 272 -51.54 -53.27 -124.63
C ARG A 272 -52.85 -53.32 -125.41
N LYS A 273 -53.84 -52.48 -125.06
CA LYS A 273 -55.10 -52.38 -125.82
C LYS A 273 -54.86 -51.92 -127.24
N GLU A 274 -53.96 -50.97 -127.46
CA GLU A 274 -53.60 -50.47 -128.80
C GLU A 274 -52.88 -51.54 -129.63
N THR A 275 -51.95 -52.28 -129.03
CA THR A 275 -51.29 -53.40 -129.72
C THR A 275 -52.25 -54.56 -130.00
N GLU A 276 -53.22 -54.84 -129.11
CA GLU A 276 -54.27 -55.82 -129.33
C GLU A 276 -55.26 -55.36 -130.42
N ALA A 277 -55.64 -54.08 -130.41
CA ALA A 277 -56.43 -53.46 -131.48
C ALA A 277 -55.70 -53.50 -132.83
N ALA A 278 -54.40 -53.23 -132.86
CA ALA A 278 -53.56 -53.33 -134.06
C ALA A 278 -53.47 -54.78 -134.55
N ARG A 279 -53.33 -55.76 -133.65
CA ARG A 279 -53.38 -57.19 -134.02
C ARG A 279 -54.74 -57.60 -134.56
N ASN A 280 -55.83 -57.12 -133.97
CA ASN A 280 -57.18 -57.39 -134.46
C ASN A 280 -57.45 -56.73 -135.82
N ALA A 281 -56.94 -55.51 -136.04
CA ALA A 281 -56.96 -54.83 -137.34
C ALA A 281 -56.13 -55.58 -138.39
N GLN A 282 -54.96 -56.11 -138.00
CA GLN A 282 -54.12 -56.93 -138.89
C GLN A 282 -54.77 -58.28 -139.20
N ALA A 283 -55.44 -58.92 -138.23
CA ALA A 283 -56.18 -60.15 -138.44
C ALA A 283 -57.40 -59.93 -139.36
N SER A 284 -58.14 -58.84 -139.17
CA SER A 284 -59.25 -58.48 -140.07
C SER A 284 -58.76 -58.15 -141.48
N SER A 285 -57.66 -57.40 -141.63
CA SER A 285 -56.99 -57.20 -142.92
C SER A 285 -56.53 -58.51 -143.58
N ALA A 286 -55.99 -59.46 -142.80
CA ALA A 286 -55.60 -60.78 -143.30
C ALA A 286 -56.81 -61.61 -143.76
N THR A 287 -57.95 -61.44 -143.08
CA THR A 287 -59.21 -62.13 -143.42
C THR A 287 -59.82 -61.53 -144.70
N GLU A 288 -59.81 -60.20 -144.84
CA GLU A 288 -60.25 -59.50 -146.05
C GLU A 288 -59.39 -59.85 -147.27
N SER A 289 -58.06 -59.91 -147.10
CA SER A 289 -57.16 -60.32 -148.18
C SER A 289 -57.31 -61.81 -148.54
N ALA A 290 -57.57 -62.69 -147.58
CA ALA A 290 -57.93 -64.09 -147.86
C ALA A 290 -59.26 -64.22 -148.62
N GLN A 291 -60.27 -63.41 -148.29
CA GLN A 291 -61.54 -63.36 -149.01
C GLN A 291 -61.39 -62.78 -150.43
N ALA A 292 -60.54 -61.76 -150.62
CA ALA A 292 -60.22 -61.21 -151.93
C ALA A 292 -59.51 -62.24 -152.83
N LEU A 293 -58.55 -63.00 -152.26
CA LEU A 293 -57.89 -64.12 -152.93
C LEU A 293 -58.86 -65.24 -153.31
N ALA A 294 -59.81 -65.58 -152.42
CA ALA A 294 -60.85 -66.56 -152.72
C ALA A 294 -61.74 -66.12 -153.89
N ARG A 295 -62.20 -64.86 -153.90
CA ARG A 295 -62.98 -64.28 -155.02
C ARG A 295 -62.19 -64.27 -156.34
N TYR A 296 -60.90 -63.95 -156.28
CA TYR A 296 -60.01 -63.99 -157.44
C TYR A 296 -59.88 -65.41 -158.01
N ASN A 297 -59.69 -66.42 -157.16
CA ASN A 297 -59.60 -67.82 -157.58
C ASN A 297 -60.91 -68.35 -158.18
N THR A 298 -62.07 -67.92 -157.67
CA THR A 298 -63.38 -68.28 -158.26
C THR A 298 -63.57 -67.66 -159.65
N ALA A 299 -63.14 -66.41 -159.84
CA ALA A 299 -63.19 -65.74 -161.15
C ALA A 299 -62.22 -66.40 -162.16
N ALA A 300 -61.03 -66.82 -161.72
CA ALA A 300 -60.07 -67.53 -162.56
C ALA A 300 -60.59 -68.91 -163.03
N GLN A 301 -61.32 -69.63 -162.18
CA GLN A 301 -61.95 -70.90 -162.54
C GLN A 301 -63.09 -70.74 -163.56
N GLN A 302 -63.87 -69.65 -163.48
CA GLN A 302 -64.93 -69.36 -164.44
C GLN A 302 -64.36 -69.02 -165.84
N LEU A 303 -63.26 -68.27 -165.90
CA LEU A 303 -62.55 -67.97 -167.15
C LEU A 303 -61.98 -69.22 -167.85
N ALA A 304 -61.42 -70.16 -167.09
CA ALA A 304 -60.96 -71.45 -167.63
C ALA A 304 -62.11 -72.29 -168.20
N GLY A 305 -63.32 -72.18 -167.63
CA GLY A 305 -64.52 -72.85 -168.14
C GLY A 305 -64.99 -72.33 -169.50
N HIS A 306 -64.88 -71.02 -169.74
CA HIS A 306 -65.26 -70.38 -171.01
C HIS A 306 -64.28 -70.71 -172.16
N GLU A 307 -62.99 -70.90 -171.89
CA GLU A 307 -62.00 -71.27 -172.91
C GLU A 307 -62.20 -72.69 -173.47
N VAL A 308 -62.72 -73.61 -172.64
CA VAL A 308 -63.04 -74.99 -173.09
C VAL A 308 -64.26 -74.97 -174.01
N THR A 309 -65.25 -74.12 -173.73
CA THR A 309 -66.47 -73.99 -174.56
C THR A 309 -66.17 -73.37 -175.93
N ILE A 310 -65.25 -72.40 -176.00
CA ILE A 310 -64.83 -71.77 -177.26
C ILE A 310 -64.08 -72.77 -178.17
N ARG A 311 -63.21 -73.60 -177.60
CA ARG A 311 -62.50 -74.65 -178.36
C ARG A 311 -63.46 -75.69 -178.93
N GLU A 312 -64.48 -76.09 -178.17
CA GLU A 312 -65.47 -77.08 -178.61
C GLU A 312 -66.34 -76.55 -179.77
N LEU A 313 -66.77 -75.29 -179.72
CA LEU A 313 -67.55 -74.65 -180.79
C LEU A 313 -66.75 -74.44 -182.08
N THR A 314 -65.44 -74.19 -181.96
CA THR A 314 -64.55 -74.02 -183.12
C THR A 314 -64.36 -75.35 -183.87
N ARG A 315 -64.30 -76.46 -183.14
CA ARG A 315 -64.21 -77.81 -183.71
C ARG A 315 -65.48 -78.20 -184.47
N GLN A 316 -66.65 -77.91 -183.91
CA GLN A 316 -67.96 -78.19 -184.53
C GLN A 316 -68.17 -77.41 -185.84
N LEU A 317 -67.62 -76.20 -185.94
CA LEU A 317 -67.68 -75.35 -187.14
C LEU A 317 -66.77 -75.88 -188.27
N HIS A 318 -65.67 -76.54 -187.93
CA HIS A 318 -64.76 -77.15 -188.89
C HIS A 318 -65.37 -78.42 -189.52
N ASP A 319 -65.98 -79.28 -188.69
CA ASP A 319 -66.64 -80.51 -189.13
C ASP A 319 -67.87 -80.25 -190.03
N ALA A 320 -68.57 -79.13 -189.83
CA ALA A 320 -69.71 -78.74 -190.67
C ALA A 320 -69.28 -78.30 -192.08
N ARG A 321 -68.17 -77.57 -192.19
CA ARG A 321 -67.62 -77.10 -193.48
C ARG A 321 -67.03 -78.22 -194.33
N GLU A 322 -66.53 -79.27 -193.69
CA GLU A 322 -65.95 -80.42 -194.40
C GLU A 322 -67.03 -81.31 -195.03
N ARG A 323 -68.20 -81.43 -194.37
CA ARG A 323 -69.38 -82.14 -194.92
C ARG A 323 -70.00 -81.41 -196.12
N GLU A 324 -69.96 -80.08 -196.13
CA GLU A 324 -70.45 -79.26 -197.25
C GLU A 324 -69.56 -79.42 -198.51
N ARG A 325 -68.23 -79.55 -198.32
CA ARG A 325 -67.27 -79.67 -199.43
C ARG A 325 -67.32 -81.02 -200.15
N VAL A 326 -67.63 -82.11 -199.44
CA VAL A 326 -67.72 -83.47 -200.01
C VAL A 326 -69.02 -83.68 -200.80
N LEU A 327 -70.10 -82.97 -200.46
CA LEU A 327 -71.37 -83.06 -201.18
C LEU A 327 -71.37 -82.32 -202.54
N LEU A 328 -70.51 -81.32 -202.72
CA LEU A 328 -70.44 -80.53 -203.96
C LEU A 328 -69.53 -81.13 -205.05
N GLN A 329 -68.68 -82.10 -204.75
CA GLN A 329 -67.77 -82.71 -205.74
C GLN A 329 -68.33 -83.93 -206.51
N ASN A 330 -69.41 -84.56 -206.05
CA ASN A 330 -69.94 -85.79 -206.69
C ASN A 330 -71.13 -85.56 -207.65
N VAL A 331 -71.54 -84.32 -207.92
CA VAL A 331 -72.69 -84.00 -208.80
C VAL A 331 -72.29 -83.59 -210.25
N VAL A 332 -71.00 -83.53 -210.61
CA VAL A 332 -70.56 -82.89 -211.89
C VAL A 332 -70.02 -83.84 -212.98
N ALA A 333 -70.15 -85.18 -212.90
CA ALA A 333 -69.74 -86.00 -214.05
C ALA A 333 -70.50 -87.32 -214.24
N HIS A 334 -71.72 -87.25 -214.78
CA HIS A 334 -72.18 -88.13 -215.88
C HIS A 334 -73.41 -87.51 -216.60
N GLY A 335 -73.21 -87.03 -217.84
CA GLY A 335 -74.30 -86.95 -218.84
C GLY A 335 -74.48 -85.63 -219.60
N LYS A 336 -73.84 -85.48 -220.78
CA LYS A 336 -74.47 -85.03 -222.04
C LYS A 336 -73.50 -85.16 -223.24
N GLN A 337 -73.86 -86.04 -224.18
CA GLN A 337 -73.41 -86.11 -225.58
C GLN A 337 -74.21 -85.12 -226.46
N VAL A 338 -73.81 -84.95 -227.74
CA VAL A 338 -74.45 -84.22 -228.88
C VAL A 338 -73.96 -82.75 -228.99
N GLU A 339 -73.33 -82.20 -230.06
CA GLU A 339 -73.49 -82.31 -231.54
C GLU A 339 -72.22 -81.75 -232.28
N SER A 340 -71.58 -82.55 -233.16
CA SER A 340 -71.28 -82.37 -234.61
C SER A 340 -70.16 -81.40 -235.08
N GLY A 341 -69.12 -81.98 -235.71
CA GLY A 341 -67.95 -81.30 -236.31
C GLY A 341 -66.71 -82.17 -236.27
#